data_AF-A0A1F9NPS5-F1
#
_entry.id   AF-A0A1F9NPS5-F1
#
_cell.length_a   1.000
_cell.length_b   1.000
_cell.length_c   1.000
_cell.angle_alpha   90.00
_cell.angle_beta   90.00
_cell.angle_gamma   90.00
#
_symmetry.space_group_name_H-M   'P 1'
#
loop_
_entity.id
_entity.type
_entity.pdbx_description
1 polymer ?
#
loop_
_entity_poly.entity_id
_entity_poly.type
_entity_poly.pdbx_seq_one_letter_code
_entity_poly.pdbx_strand_id
1 'polypeptide(L)'
;MIKPTVQDILKRINYIEADIDIQKQILFSIPSDQQSEMEKTIAIIAAKKKEIEALRQQIREIDPEEHDRIVAFEEAVAHFKQLAASRKFTSITGRNVGEPCALALYDGSQVECLVKACEDNGDWTVITLEGKLQQYPKMVVAEKPVESPIH
;
A
#
# COMPACT_ATOMS: atom_id res chain seq x y z
N MET A 1 -0.42 9.42 -32.13
CA MET A 1 -0.89 8.56 -31.02
C MET A 1 -0.32 9.13 -29.74
N ILE A 2 -1.16 9.48 -28.77
CA ILE A 2 -0.70 9.99 -27.46
C ILE A 2 -0.24 8.76 -26.66
N LYS A 3 1.01 8.75 -26.22
CA LYS A 3 1.51 7.68 -25.34
C LYS A 3 0.81 7.80 -23.98
N PRO A 4 0.30 6.70 -23.40
CA PRO A 4 -0.29 6.74 -22.07
C PRO A 4 0.75 7.18 -21.04
N THR A 5 0.34 8.02 -20.09
CA THR A 5 1.22 8.45 -18.99
C THR A 5 1.30 7.35 -17.92
N VAL A 6 2.33 7.39 -17.07
CA VAL A 6 2.43 6.49 -15.90
C VAL A 6 1.17 6.56 -15.05
N GLN A 7 0.61 7.76 -14.84
CA GLN A 7 -0.62 7.96 -14.07
C GLN A 7 -1.84 7.29 -14.72
N ASP A 8 -1.93 7.29 -16.06
CA ASP A 8 -3.03 6.61 -16.77
C ASP A 8 -2.91 5.09 -16.62
N ILE A 9 -1.68 4.56 -16.68
CA ILE A 9 -1.40 3.14 -16.50
C ILE A 9 -1.72 2.71 -15.06
N LEU A 10 -1.33 3.50 -14.06
CA LEU A 10 -1.66 3.27 -12.65
C LEU A 10 -3.17 3.25 -12.39
N LYS A 11 -3.91 4.22 -12.95
CA LYS A 11 -5.39 4.21 -12.87
C LYS A 11 -5.97 2.92 -13.44
N ARG A 12 -5.46 2.46 -14.59
CA ARG A 12 -5.89 1.20 -15.21
C ARG A 12 -5.59 0.00 -14.33
N ILE A 13 -4.40 -0.07 -13.73
CA ILE A 13 -4.04 -1.12 -12.76
C ILE A 13 -5.06 -1.14 -11.61
N ASN A 14 -5.36 0.01 -10.99
CA ASN A 14 -6.33 0.09 -9.88
C ASN A 14 -7.72 -0.43 -10.27
N TYR A 15 -8.20 -0.14 -11.49
CA TYR A 15 -9.49 -0.69 -11.96
C TYR A 15 -9.45 -2.22 -12.11
N ILE A 16 -8.36 -2.76 -12.63
CA ILE A 16 -8.20 -4.21 -12.78
C ILE A 16 -8.10 -4.89 -11.41
N GLU A 17 -7.41 -4.28 -10.45
CA GLU A 17 -7.33 -4.76 -9.07
C GLU A 17 -8.70 -4.79 -8.38
N ALA A 18 -9.49 -3.73 -8.52
CA ALA A 18 -10.86 -3.69 -8.00
C ALA A 18 -11.74 -4.78 -8.61
N ASP A 19 -11.61 -5.03 -9.92
CA ASP A 19 -12.32 -6.14 -10.57
C ASP A 19 -11.81 -7.51 -10.08
N ILE A 20 -10.51 -7.71 -9.91
CA ILE A 20 -9.96 -8.93 -9.30
C ILE A 20 -10.58 -9.18 -7.92
N ASP A 21 -10.74 -8.15 -7.09
CA ASP A 21 -11.35 -8.30 -5.77
C ASP A 21 -12.83 -8.67 -5.85
N ILE A 22 -13.58 -8.14 -6.82
CA ILE A 22 -14.94 -8.59 -7.13
C ILE A 22 -14.93 -10.06 -7.56
N GLN A 23 -14.01 -10.48 -8.43
CA GLN A 23 -13.90 -11.88 -8.86
C GLN A 23 -13.55 -12.83 -7.70
N LYS A 24 -12.73 -12.40 -6.74
CA LYS A 24 -12.47 -13.18 -5.52
C LYS A 24 -13.74 -13.36 -4.68
N GLN A 25 -14.54 -12.31 -4.52
CA GLN A 25 -15.83 -12.41 -3.82
C GLN A 25 -16.79 -13.37 -4.53
N ILE A 26 -16.85 -13.30 -5.87
CA ILE A 26 -17.61 -14.25 -6.69
C ILE A 26 -17.11 -15.68 -6.43
N LEU A 27 -15.78 -15.90 -6.47
CA LEU A 27 -15.18 -17.21 -6.22
C LEU A 27 -15.59 -17.78 -4.86
N PHE A 28 -15.59 -16.97 -3.79
CA PHE A 28 -16.04 -17.39 -2.46
C PHE A 28 -17.54 -17.68 -2.37
N SER A 29 -18.34 -17.13 -3.28
CA SER A 29 -19.79 -17.36 -3.34
C SER A 29 -20.19 -18.59 -4.15
N ILE A 30 -19.28 -19.14 -4.96
CA ILE A 30 -19.57 -20.32 -5.79
C ILE A 30 -19.67 -21.56 -4.89
N PRO A 31 -20.76 -22.35 -4.98
CA PRO A 31 -20.89 -23.63 -4.27
C PRO A 31 -19.76 -24.61 -4.61
N SER A 32 -19.30 -25.38 -3.63
CA SER A 32 -18.14 -26.29 -3.78
C SER A 32 -18.34 -27.41 -4.81
N ASP A 33 -19.59 -27.75 -5.13
CA ASP A 33 -19.96 -28.72 -6.15
C ASP A 33 -19.91 -28.16 -7.58
N GLN A 34 -19.77 -26.85 -7.75
CA GLN A 34 -19.67 -26.16 -9.04
C GLN A 34 -18.22 -25.90 -9.46
N GLN A 35 -17.44 -26.98 -9.59
CA GLN A 35 -16.01 -26.91 -9.92
C GLN A 35 -15.71 -26.15 -11.22
N SER A 36 -16.52 -26.34 -12.26
CA SER A 36 -16.31 -25.68 -13.55
C SER A 36 -16.45 -24.15 -13.48
N GLU A 37 -17.35 -23.63 -12.64
CA GLU A 37 -17.51 -22.19 -12.44
C GLU A 37 -16.35 -21.62 -11.62
N MET A 38 -15.89 -22.35 -10.59
CA MET A 38 -14.68 -21.96 -9.84
C MET A 38 -13.46 -21.86 -10.76
N GLU A 39 -13.24 -22.85 -11.63
CA GLU A 39 -12.12 -22.85 -12.58
C GLU A 39 -12.18 -21.66 -13.54
N LYS A 40 -13.36 -21.31 -14.06
CA LYS A 40 -13.55 -20.12 -14.91
C LYS A 40 -13.19 -18.84 -14.17
N THR A 41 -13.69 -18.66 -12.95
CA THR A 41 -13.40 -17.45 -12.16
C THR A 41 -11.91 -17.36 -11.82
N ILE A 42 -11.26 -18.48 -11.48
CA ILE A 42 -9.80 -18.54 -11.27
C ILE A 42 -9.06 -18.14 -12.54
N ALA A 43 -9.47 -18.62 -13.72
CA ALA A 43 -8.86 -18.26 -14.99
C ALA A 43 -8.99 -16.77 -15.30
N ILE A 44 -10.16 -16.15 -15.01
CA ILE A 44 -10.37 -14.70 -15.16
C ILE A 44 -9.43 -13.93 -14.24
N ILE A 45 -9.32 -14.32 -12.97
CA ILE A 45 -8.40 -13.70 -12.01
C ILE A 45 -6.96 -13.80 -12.51
N ALA A 46 -6.53 -14.97 -12.99
CA ALA A 46 -5.18 -15.19 -13.50
C ALA A 46 -4.88 -14.31 -14.74
N ALA A 47 -5.85 -14.19 -15.66
CA ALA A 47 -5.71 -13.34 -16.84
C ALA A 47 -5.56 -11.86 -16.46
N LYS A 48 -6.36 -11.37 -15.51
CA LYS A 48 -6.29 -10.00 -15.01
C LYS A 48 -4.97 -9.70 -14.30
N LYS A 49 -4.47 -10.65 -13.49
CA LYS A 49 -3.13 -10.53 -12.87
C LYS A 49 -2.03 -10.40 -13.94
N LYS A 50 -2.13 -11.18 -15.01
CA LYS A 50 -1.18 -11.09 -16.13
C LYS A 50 -1.25 -9.73 -16.83
N GLU A 51 -2.43 -9.14 -16.94
CA GLU A 51 -2.60 -7.78 -17.49
C GLU A 51 -1.93 -6.73 -16.61
N ILE A 52 -2.08 -6.82 -15.28
CA ILE A 52 -1.38 -5.93 -14.33
C ILE A 52 0.14 -6.03 -14.51
N GLU A 53 0.70 -7.23 -14.60
CA GLU A 53 2.14 -7.41 -14.80
C GLU A 53 2.63 -6.80 -16.13
N ALA A 54 1.84 -6.92 -17.20
CA ALA A 54 2.15 -6.27 -18.47
C ALA A 54 2.08 -4.73 -18.40
N LEU A 55 1.18 -4.18 -17.59
CA LEU A 55 1.08 -2.74 -17.35
C LEU A 55 2.24 -2.23 -16.49
N ARG A 56 2.65 -2.98 -15.46
CA ARG A 56 3.84 -2.67 -14.65
C ARG A 56 5.11 -2.65 -15.49
N GLN A 57 5.26 -3.61 -16.40
CA GLN A 57 6.38 -3.63 -17.35
C GLN A 57 6.36 -2.41 -18.28
N GLN A 58 5.18 -1.94 -18.71
CA GLN A 58 5.08 -0.68 -19.47
C GLN A 58 5.48 0.54 -18.65
N ILE A 59 5.12 0.61 -17.36
CA ILE A 59 5.60 1.69 -16.48
C ILE A 59 7.12 1.67 -16.44
N ARG A 60 7.73 0.51 -16.23
CA ARG A 60 9.20 0.35 -16.21
C ARG A 60 9.87 0.82 -17.50
N GLU A 61 9.26 0.59 -18.64
CA GLU A 61 9.79 1.03 -19.95
C GLU A 61 9.66 2.54 -20.17
N ILE A 62 8.62 3.16 -19.61
CA ILE A 62 8.35 4.60 -19.73
C ILE A 62 9.18 5.40 -18.73
N ASP A 63 9.23 4.93 -17.48
CA ASP A 63 9.87 5.58 -16.34
C ASP A 63 10.36 4.52 -15.33
N PRO A 64 11.62 4.05 -15.48
CA PRO A 64 12.21 3.06 -14.58
C PRO A 64 12.31 3.54 -13.14
N GLU A 65 12.59 4.83 -12.92
CA GLU A 65 12.75 5.39 -11.57
C GLU A 65 11.40 5.40 -10.85
N GLU A 66 10.33 5.84 -11.52
CA GLU A 66 8.99 5.81 -10.94
C GLU A 66 8.50 4.38 -10.72
N HIS A 67 8.81 3.44 -11.61
CA HIS A 67 8.56 2.02 -11.38
C HIS A 67 9.23 1.53 -10.09
N ASP A 68 10.53 1.80 -9.91
CA ASP A 68 11.28 1.35 -8.74
C ASP A 68 10.75 1.97 -7.45
N ARG A 69 10.32 3.24 -7.51
CA ARG A 69 9.61 3.89 -6.39
C ARG A 69 8.30 3.19 -6.06
N ILE A 70 7.47 2.88 -7.06
CA ILE A 70 6.20 2.15 -6.87
C ILE A 70 6.45 0.81 -6.19
N VAL A 71 7.43 0.03 -6.67
CA VAL A 71 7.78 -1.26 -6.08
C VAL A 71 8.21 -1.11 -4.62
N ALA A 72 9.09 -0.14 -4.32
CA ALA A 72 9.51 0.11 -2.94
C ALA A 72 8.32 0.46 -2.03
N PHE A 73 7.36 1.26 -2.52
CA PHE A 73 6.14 1.57 -1.77
C PHE A 73 5.28 0.34 -1.52
N GLU A 74 5.06 -0.49 -2.54
CA GLU A 74 4.26 -1.72 -2.41
C GLU A 74 4.88 -2.67 -1.38
N GLU A 75 6.20 -2.83 -1.40
CA GLU A 75 6.94 -3.63 -0.41
C GLU A 75 6.81 -3.05 1.00
N ALA A 76 6.97 -1.74 1.18
CA ALA A 76 6.82 -1.10 2.48
C ALA A 76 5.40 -1.22 3.02
N VAL A 77 4.38 -1.09 2.17
CA VAL A 77 2.97 -1.29 2.56
C VAL A 77 2.72 -2.76 2.93
N ALA A 78 3.27 -3.71 2.18
CA ALA A 78 3.15 -5.14 2.50
C ALA A 78 3.78 -5.48 3.85
N HIS A 79 4.99 -4.98 4.11
CA HIS A 79 5.66 -5.11 5.40
C HIS A 79 4.87 -4.44 6.52
N PHE A 80 4.34 -3.23 6.28
CA PHE A 80 3.51 -2.53 7.27
C PHE A 80 2.25 -3.34 7.63
N LYS A 81 1.58 -3.95 6.64
CA LYS A 81 0.42 -4.84 6.89
C LYS A 81 0.80 -6.06 7.71
N GLN A 82 1.97 -6.65 7.49
CA GLN A 82 2.46 -7.76 8.32
C GLN A 82 2.75 -7.33 9.76
N LEU A 83 3.32 -6.14 9.96
CA LEU A 83 3.48 -5.55 11.29
C LEU A 83 2.11 -5.31 11.94
N ALA A 84 1.14 -4.75 11.22
CA ALA A 84 -0.21 -4.51 11.72
C ALA A 84 -0.98 -5.78 12.10
N ALA A 85 -0.63 -6.93 11.50
CA ALA A 85 -1.22 -8.21 11.88
C ALA A 85 -0.68 -8.77 13.21
N SER A 86 0.52 -8.34 13.63
CA SER A 86 1.21 -8.85 14.82
C SER A 86 1.35 -7.81 15.95
N ARG A 87 1.14 -6.53 15.65
CA ARG A 87 1.32 -5.40 16.56
C ARG A 87 0.04 -4.62 16.70
N LYS A 88 -0.15 -4.01 17.88
CA LYS A 88 -1.29 -3.16 18.16
C LYS A 88 -0.91 -1.70 17.96
N PHE A 89 -1.41 -1.11 16.88
CA PHE A 89 -1.28 0.32 16.65
C PHE A 89 -2.36 1.09 17.41
N THR A 90 -1.95 2.14 18.11
CA THR A 90 -2.84 3.07 18.84
C THR A 90 -3.22 4.28 18.00
N SER A 91 -2.40 4.64 17.02
CA SER A 91 -2.70 5.69 16.04
C SER A 91 -2.04 5.38 14.71
N ILE A 92 -2.72 5.74 13.63
CA ILE A 92 -2.19 5.69 12.27
C ILE A 92 -2.56 7.00 11.58
N THR A 93 -1.59 7.69 11.01
CA THR A 93 -1.77 8.92 10.24
C THR A 93 -1.14 8.74 8.87
N GLY A 94 -1.97 8.82 7.84
CA GLY A 94 -1.51 8.89 6.45
C GLY A 94 -1.37 10.33 5.98
N ARG A 95 -0.55 10.52 4.95
CA ARG A 95 -0.44 11.80 4.23
C ARG A 95 -1.70 11.98 3.37
N ASN A 96 -2.58 12.91 3.79
CA ASN A 96 -3.71 13.34 2.96
C ASN A 96 -3.25 14.31 1.87
N VAL A 97 -4.08 14.47 0.83
CA VAL A 97 -3.86 15.47 -0.21
C VAL A 97 -3.90 16.87 0.42
N GLY A 98 -2.75 17.56 0.42
CA GLY A 98 -2.60 18.91 0.96
C GLY A 98 -2.06 18.99 2.40
N GLU A 99 -1.87 17.87 3.09
CA GLU A 99 -1.33 17.83 4.45
C GLU A 99 0.05 17.16 4.48
N PRO A 100 1.07 17.77 5.10
CA PRO A 100 2.35 17.11 5.30
C PRO A 100 2.23 16.04 6.39
N CYS A 101 2.80 14.86 6.15
CA CYS A 101 3.08 13.87 7.19
C CYS A 101 4.55 14.01 7.55
N ALA A 102 4.84 14.30 8.82
CA ALA A 102 6.17 14.28 9.37
C ALA A 102 6.14 13.71 10.79
N LEU A 103 7.20 12.98 11.18
CA LEU A 103 7.44 12.54 12.56
C LEU A 103 8.52 13.43 13.19
N ALA A 104 8.21 14.07 14.31
CA ALA A 104 9.17 14.92 15.03
C ALA A 104 10.05 14.10 15.98
N LEU A 105 11.38 14.31 15.92
CA LEU A 105 12.36 13.66 16.78
C LEU A 105 12.91 14.63 17.84
N TYR A 106 13.42 14.09 18.96
CA TYR A 106 13.93 14.90 20.08
C TYR A 106 15.21 15.68 19.76
N ASP A 107 15.95 15.29 18.72
CA ASP A 107 17.13 16.01 18.24
C ASP A 107 16.77 17.27 17.40
N GLY A 108 15.47 17.54 17.22
CA GLY A 108 14.96 18.67 16.43
C GLY A 108 14.79 18.35 14.95
N SER A 109 15.14 17.14 14.50
CA SER A 109 14.91 16.70 13.13
C SER A 109 13.48 16.23 12.91
N GLN A 110 13.08 16.18 11.64
CA GLN A 110 11.78 15.66 11.21
C GLN A 110 11.97 14.63 10.11
N VAL A 111 11.18 13.56 10.19
CA VAL A 111 11.17 12.50 9.18
C VAL A 111 9.90 12.66 8.34
N GLU A 112 10.04 13.08 7.09
CA GLU A 112 8.91 13.17 6.17
C GLU A 112 8.37 11.77 5.84
N CYS A 113 7.05 11.66 5.83
CA CYS A 113 6.37 10.38 5.72
C CYS A 113 5.20 10.39 4.74
N LEU A 114 4.84 9.20 4.30
CA LEU A 114 3.53 8.89 3.73
C LEU A 114 2.59 8.34 4.79
N VAL A 115 3.11 7.55 5.72
CA VAL A 115 2.34 6.99 6.83
C VAL A 115 3.22 7.01 8.06
N LYS A 116 2.67 7.39 9.21
CA LYS A 116 3.26 7.16 10.53
C LYS A 116 2.24 6.46 11.41
N ALA A 117 2.70 5.49 12.19
CA ALA A 117 1.86 4.75 13.11
C ALA A 117 2.57 4.59 14.44
N CYS A 118 1.84 4.84 15.53
CA CYS A 118 2.33 4.61 16.89
C CYS A 118 1.77 3.28 17.40
N GLU A 119 2.64 2.45 17.96
CA GLU A 119 2.31 1.22 18.66
C GLU A 119 1.86 1.50 20.10
N ASP A 120 1.37 0.50 20.82
CA ASP A 120 0.93 0.59 22.21
C ASP A 120 2.10 0.71 23.21
N ASN A 121 3.26 0.16 22.88
CA ASN A 121 4.53 0.42 23.58
C ASN A 121 5.04 1.87 23.38
N GLY A 122 4.47 2.61 22.44
CA GLY A 122 4.86 3.97 22.08
C GLY A 122 5.96 4.08 21.03
N ASP A 123 6.39 2.96 20.43
CA ASP A 123 7.31 2.96 19.29
C ASP A 123 6.56 3.37 18.02
N TRP A 124 7.29 3.99 17.10
CA TRP A 124 6.73 4.53 15.86
C TRP A 124 7.27 3.78 14.65
N THR A 125 6.36 3.43 13.74
CA THR A 125 6.70 2.91 12.42
C THR A 125 6.31 3.95 11.37
N VAL A 126 7.22 4.24 10.44
CA VAL A 126 7.06 5.26 9.41
C VAL A 126 7.34 4.64 8.03
N ILE A 127 6.51 4.97 7.04
CA ILE A 127 6.82 4.79 5.62
C ILE A 127 7.26 6.17 5.09
N THR A 128 8.50 6.31 4.63
CA THR A 128 9.05 7.59 4.13
C THR A 128 8.53 7.94 2.73
N LEU A 129 8.86 9.13 2.23
CA LEU A 129 8.50 9.56 0.86
C LEU A 129 9.22 8.78 -0.26
N GLU A 130 10.24 8.01 0.10
CA GLU A 130 10.96 7.10 -0.79
C GLU A 130 10.45 5.66 -0.68
N GLY A 131 9.41 5.42 0.13
CA GLY A 131 8.85 4.09 0.32
C GLY A 131 9.71 3.20 1.20
N LYS A 132 10.47 3.77 2.12
CA LYS A 132 11.24 2.98 3.10
C LYS A 132 10.47 2.86 4.40
N LEU A 133 10.42 1.65 4.94
CA LEU A 133 9.88 1.40 6.27
C LEU A 133 10.98 1.64 7.32
N GLN A 134 10.74 2.54 8.25
CA GLN A 134 11.65 2.90 9.34
C GLN A 134 10.94 2.78 10.68
N GLN A 135 11.70 2.38 11.71
CA GLN A 135 11.19 2.22 13.07
C GLN A 135 11.96 3.15 14.01
N TYR A 136 11.21 3.85 14.85
CA TYR A 136 11.73 4.84 15.79
C TYR A 136 11.23 4.48 17.19
N PRO A 137 12.13 4.17 18.13
CA PRO A 137 11.72 3.88 19.49
C PRO A 137 11.13 5.13 20.15
N LYS A 138 10.21 4.95 21.10
CA LYS A 138 9.58 6.06 21.83
C LYS A 138 10.57 7.12 22.35
N MET A 139 11.76 6.68 22.79
CA MET A 139 12.78 7.54 23.39
C MET A 139 13.40 8.57 22.43
N VAL A 140 13.25 8.40 21.11
CA VAL A 140 13.78 9.36 20.11
C VAL A 140 12.69 10.24 19.51
N VAL A 141 11.41 9.96 19.77
CA VAL A 141 10.27 10.65 19.16
C VAL A 141 9.70 11.70 20.11
N ALA A 142 9.66 12.96 19.65
CA ALA A 142 9.14 14.09 20.42
C ALA A 142 7.60 14.22 20.35
N GLU A 143 6.96 13.52 19.41
CA GLU A 143 5.53 13.56 19.17
C GLU A 143 4.73 12.61 20.08
N LYS A 144 3.51 13.00 20.42
CA LYS A 144 2.52 12.14 21.09
C LYS A 144 1.52 11.60 20.07
N PRO A 145 1.10 10.33 20.18
CA PRO A 145 0.10 9.78 19.28
C PRO A 145 -1.21 10.58 19.37
N VAL A 146 -1.73 10.98 18.21
CA VAL A 146 -3.08 11.54 18.11
C VAL A 146 -4.04 10.36 18.10
N GLU A 147 -4.95 10.28 19.07
CA GLU A 147 -5.97 9.23 19.07
C GLU A 147 -6.73 9.27 17.74
N SER A 148 -6.71 8.16 16.99
CA SER A 148 -7.47 8.07 15.75
C SER A 148 -8.97 8.21 16.08
N PRO A 149 -9.72 9.08 15.39
CA PRO A 149 -11.17 9.06 15.51
C PRO A 149 -11.65 7.69 15.05
N ILE A 150 -12.29 6.97 15.97
CA ILE A 150 -12.93 5.68 15.70
C ILE A 150 -13.99 5.93 14.61
N HIS A 151 -13.81 5.35 13.42
CA HIS A 151 -14.83 5.27 12.37
C HIS A 151 -15.01 3.81 11.96
#